data_AF-A0A1H9XCE0-F1
#
_entry.id   AF-A0A1H9XCE0-F1
#
_cell.length_a   1.000
_cell.length_b   1.000
_cell.length_c   1.000
_cell.angle_alpha   90.00
_cell.angle_beta   90.00
_cell.angle_gamma   90.00
#
_symmetry.space_group_name_H-M   'P 1'
#
loop_
_entity.id
_entity.type
_entity.pdbx_description
1 polymer ?
#
loop_
_entity_poly.entity_id
_entity_poly.type
_entity_poly.pdbx_seq_one_letter_code
_entity_poly.pdbx_strand_id
1 'polypeptide(L)'
;MPNKRIDVIEDVKKKYVRLALESNKISTTAKSAGISRNTLSRWISMYEEEVRDEMDVEGVEVLKPQPSRQELEKKYEQAMKLLGEKELEVAMLREALKKNGPL
;
A
#
# COMPACT_ATOMS: atom_id res chain seq x y z
N MET A 1 32.21 -1.58 -26.50
CA MET A 1 31.02 -1.07 -25.80
C MET A 1 30.04 -2.21 -25.48
N PRO A 2 30.27 -3.03 -24.43
CA PRO A 2 29.46 -4.22 -24.15
C PRO A 2 28.18 -3.98 -23.31
N ASN A 3 27.96 -2.78 -22.75
CA ASN A 3 26.92 -2.56 -21.73
C ASN A 3 25.51 -2.23 -22.27
N LYS A 4 25.38 -1.75 -23.51
CA LYS A 4 24.11 -1.23 -24.03
C LYS A 4 22.97 -2.26 -24.09
N ARG A 5 23.29 -3.56 -24.18
CA ARG A 5 22.29 -4.64 -24.16
C ARG A 5 21.78 -4.93 -22.74
N ILE A 6 22.63 -4.75 -21.74
CA ILE A 6 22.26 -4.95 -20.32
C ILE A 6 21.33 -3.82 -19.91
N ASP A 7 21.68 -2.58 -20.25
CA ASP A 7 20.87 -1.40 -19.95
C ASP A 7 19.45 -1.51 -20.53
N VAL A 8 19.32 -1.95 -21.80
CA VAL A 8 18.00 -2.16 -22.44
C VAL A 8 17.16 -3.21 -21.71
N ILE A 9 17.78 -4.26 -21.15
CA ILE A 9 17.05 -5.29 -20.39
C ILE A 9 16.58 -4.73 -19.05
N GLU A 10 17.39 -3.91 -18.39
CA GLU A 10 17.03 -3.24 -17.13
C GLU A 10 15.87 -2.26 -17.33
N ASP A 11 15.90 -1.47 -18.41
CA ASP A 11 14.82 -0.55 -18.76
C ASP A 11 13.49 -1.28 -18.99
N VAL A 12 13.54 -2.44 -19.64
CA VAL A 12 12.34 -3.27 -19.85
C VAL A 12 11.78 -3.78 -18.53
N LYS A 13 12.63 -4.22 -17.59
CA LYS A 13 12.18 -4.64 -16.25
C LYS A 13 11.51 -3.49 -15.51
N LYS A 14 12.15 -2.31 -15.48
CA LYS A 14 11.60 -1.10 -14.84
C LYS A 14 10.25 -0.70 -15.43
N LYS A 15 10.09 -0.79 -16.75
CA LYS A 15 8.80 -0.54 -17.42
C LYS A 15 7.68 -1.46 -16.90
N TYR A 16 7.96 -2.76 -16.71
CA TYR A 16 6.98 -3.68 -16.15
C TYR A 16 6.69 -3.44 -14.67
N VAL A 17 7.70 -3.01 -13.90
CA VAL A 17 7.51 -2.57 -12.50
C VAL A 17 6.60 -1.35 -12.46
N ARG A 18 6.87 -0.32 -13.28
CA ARG A 18 6.03 0.88 -13.39
C ARG A 18 4.58 0.52 -13.71
N LEU A 19 4.35 -0.31 -14.73
CA LEU A 19 2.99 -0.77 -15.10
C LEU A 19 2.31 -1.54 -13.95
N ALA A 20 3.06 -2.31 -13.17
CA ALA A 20 2.51 -3.04 -12.02
C ALA A 20 2.12 -2.09 -10.87
N LEU A 21 2.90 -1.04 -10.62
CA LEU A 21 2.63 -0.01 -9.61
C LEU A 21 1.44 0.88 -10.02
N GLU A 22 1.40 1.35 -11.26
CA GLU A 22 0.29 2.15 -11.80
C GLU A 22 -1.05 1.42 -11.75
N SER A 23 -1.06 0.13 -12.10
CA SER A 23 -2.28 -0.66 -12.19
C SER A 23 -2.68 -1.35 -10.89
N ASN A 24 -1.75 -1.45 -9.93
CA ASN A 24 -1.84 -2.29 -8.72
C ASN A 24 -2.28 -3.75 -9.03
N LYS A 25 -1.92 -4.28 -10.20
CA LYS A 25 -2.34 -5.61 -10.72
C LYS A 25 -1.15 -6.50 -11.09
N ILE A 26 -0.31 -6.83 -10.11
CA ILE A 26 0.92 -7.63 -10.29
C ILE A 26 0.67 -8.93 -11.09
N SER A 27 -0.36 -9.70 -10.74
CA SER A 27 -0.64 -10.98 -11.41
C SER A 27 -1.02 -10.83 -12.89
N THR A 28 -1.73 -9.76 -13.25
CA THR A 28 -2.14 -9.50 -14.63
C THR A 28 -0.97 -8.96 -15.44
N THR A 29 -0.19 -8.04 -14.84
CA THR A 29 1.02 -7.50 -15.46
C THR A 29 2.04 -8.60 -15.74
N ALA A 30 2.27 -9.52 -14.79
CA ALA A 30 3.18 -10.65 -14.99
C ALA A 30 2.72 -11.57 -16.14
N LYS A 31 1.42 -11.87 -16.23
CA LYS A 31 0.84 -12.65 -17.35
C LYS A 31 1.05 -11.94 -18.68
N SER A 32 0.80 -10.63 -18.75
CA SER A 32 0.99 -9.85 -19.98
C SER A 32 2.45 -9.76 -20.43
N ALA A 33 3.38 -9.82 -19.48
CA ALA A 33 4.82 -9.82 -19.72
C ALA A 33 5.40 -11.22 -20.01
N GLY A 34 4.58 -12.28 -19.96
CA GLY A 34 5.04 -13.66 -20.16
C GLY A 34 5.96 -14.19 -19.05
N ILE A 35 5.90 -13.60 -17.85
CA ILE A 35 6.76 -13.97 -16.71
C ILE A 35 5.94 -14.49 -15.54
N SER A 36 6.61 -15.20 -14.62
CA SER A 36 5.97 -15.63 -13.39
C SER A 36 5.68 -14.44 -12.46
N ARG A 37 4.62 -14.54 -11.65
CA ARG A 37 4.32 -13.54 -10.61
C ARG A 37 5.51 -13.31 -9.68
N ASN A 38 6.21 -14.39 -9.28
CA ASN A 38 7.37 -14.31 -8.40
C ASN A 38 8.53 -13.54 -9.05
N THR A 39 8.74 -13.71 -10.35
CA THR A 39 9.73 -12.96 -11.12
C THR A 39 9.43 -11.46 -11.07
N LEU A 40 8.17 -11.08 -11.34
CA LEU A 40 7.77 -9.68 -11.30
C LEU A 40 7.85 -9.11 -9.87
N SER A 41 7.43 -9.87 -8.85
CA SER A 41 7.59 -9.45 -7.45
C SER A 41 9.04 -9.19 -7.08
N ARG A 42 9.98 -10.02 -7.56
CA ARG A 42 11.41 -9.79 -7.35
C ARG A 42 11.89 -8.51 -8.03
N TRP A 43 11.42 -8.23 -9.24
CA TRP A 43 11.77 -6.97 -9.93
C TRP A 43 11.19 -5.76 -9.20
N ILE A 44 9.95 -5.84 -8.71
CA ILE A 44 9.37 -4.77 -7.88
C ILE A 44 10.27 -4.52 -6.67
N SER A 45 10.64 -5.54 -5.90
CA SER A 45 11.54 -5.35 -4.76
C SER A 45 12.93 -4.76 -5.11
N MET A 46 13.38 -4.89 -6.36
CA MET A 46 14.66 -4.35 -6.81
C MET A 46 14.58 -2.92 -7.35
N TYR A 47 13.49 -2.55 -8.01
CA TYR A 47 13.38 -1.29 -8.74
C TYR A 47 12.23 -0.39 -8.26
N GLU A 48 11.44 -0.81 -7.27
CA GLU A 48 10.27 -0.05 -6.79
C GLU A 48 10.64 1.35 -6.31
N GLU A 49 11.73 1.50 -5.56
CA GLU A 49 12.19 2.80 -5.05
C GLU A 49 12.57 3.72 -6.20
N GLU A 50 13.48 3.28 -7.08
CA GLU A 50 13.92 4.04 -8.25
C GLU A 50 12.76 4.42 -9.18
N VAL A 51 11.86 3.46 -9.47
CA VAL A 51 10.70 3.72 -10.33
C VAL A 51 9.71 4.67 -9.66
N ARG A 52 9.54 4.60 -8.33
CA ARG A 52 8.66 5.51 -7.60
C ARG A 52 9.23 6.93 -7.57
N ASP A 53 10.53 7.09 -7.39
CA ASP A 53 11.20 8.39 -7.47
C ASP A 53 11.04 9.01 -8.87
N GLU A 54 11.20 8.23 -9.94
CA GLU A 54 10.93 8.67 -11.31
C GLU A 54 9.46 9.10 -11.49
N MET A 55 8.51 8.30 -10.97
CA MET A 55 7.07 8.60 -11.07
C MET A 55 6.68 9.86 -10.28
N ASP A 56 7.28 10.08 -9.12
CA ASP A 56 7.05 11.27 -8.30
C ASP A 56 7.56 12.54 -9.00
N VAL A 57 8.71 12.47 -9.68
CA VAL A 57 9.23 13.57 -10.52
C VAL A 57 8.31 13.85 -11.71
N GLU A 58 7.73 12.80 -12.31
CA GLU A 58 6.77 12.90 -13.42
C GLU A 58 5.35 13.36 -12.96
N GLY A 59 5.10 13.46 -11.65
CA GLY A 59 3.80 13.83 -11.09
C GLY A 59 2.73 12.74 -11.25
N VAL A 60 3.13 11.48 -11.42
CA VAL A 60 2.23 10.35 -11.60
C VAL A 60 1.80 9.82 -10.22
N GLU A 61 0.52 9.98 -9.87
CA GLU A 61 -0.01 9.37 -8.64
C GLU A 61 0.02 7.84 -8.74
N VAL A 62 0.93 7.22 -7.99
CA VAL A 62 0.93 5.78 -7.77
C VAL A 62 -0.35 5.42 -7.00
N LEU A 63 -1.15 4.50 -7.55
CA LEU A 63 -2.27 3.92 -6.80
C LEU A 63 -1.70 3.29 -5.53
N LYS A 64 -2.04 3.87 -4.37
CA LYS A 64 -1.59 3.35 -3.08
C LYS A 64 -1.89 1.84 -3.04
N PRO A 65 -0.92 1.00 -2.63
CA PRO A 65 -1.13 -0.43 -2.58
C PRO A 65 -2.38 -0.69 -1.75
N GLN A 66 -3.35 -1.39 -2.34
CA GLN A 66 -4.54 -1.79 -1.59
C GLN A 66 -4.07 -2.58 -0.36
N PRO A 67 -4.47 -2.17 0.86
CA PRO A 67 -4.08 -2.89 2.05
C PRO A 67 -4.54 -4.33 1.92
N SER A 68 -3.69 -5.26 2.35
CA SER A 68 -4.10 -6.67 2.35
C SER A 68 -5.35 -6.84 3.23
N ARG A 69 -6.16 -7.87 2.95
CA ARG A 69 -7.32 -8.19 3.79
C ARG A 69 -6.93 -8.31 5.28
N GLN A 70 -5.77 -8.89 5.56
CA GLN A 70 -5.24 -9.04 6.91
C GLN A 70 -4.86 -7.69 7.56
N GLU A 71 -4.29 -6.76 6.79
CA GLU A 71 -4.02 -5.40 7.27
C GLU A 71 -5.30 -4.62 7.54
N LEU A 72 -6.32 -4.81 6.70
CA LEU A 72 -7.63 -4.20 6.87
C LEU A 72 -8.34 -4.74 8.12
N GLU A 73 -8.31 -6.06 8.33
CA GLU A 73 -8.84 -6.71 9.54
C GLU A 73 -8.14 -6.19 10.81
N LYS A 74 -6.80 -6.10 10.80
CA LYS A 74 -6.04 -5.54 11.93
C LYS A 74 -6.42 -4.08 12.23
N LYS A 75 -6.53 -3.24 11.21
CA LYS A 75 -6.94 -1.84 11.37
C LYS A 75 -8.37 -1.73 11.91
N TYR A 76 -9.26 -2.60 11.46
CA TYR A 76 -10.63 -2.66 11.94
C TYR A 76 -10.68 -3.07 13.42
N GLU A 77 -9.98 -4.13 13.83
CA GLU A 77 -9.90 -4.54 15.24
C GLU A 77 -9.36 -3.42 16.13
N GLN A 78 -8.29 -2.75 15.69
CA GLN A 78 -7.72 -1.62 16.41
C GLN A 78 -8.73 -0.47 16.55
N ALA A 79 -9.44 -0.13 15.47
CA ALA A 79 -10.45 0.92 15.50
C ALA A 79 -11.62 0.56 16.43
N MET A 80 -12.09 -0.69 16.40
CA MET A 80 -13.15 -1.17 17.28
C MET A 80 -12.76 -1.13 18.76
N LYS A 81 -11.50 -1.48 19.07
CA LYS A 81 -10.98 -1.39 20.45
C LYS A 81 -10.97 0.05 20.94
N LEU A 82 -10.41 0.97 20.16
CA LEU A 82 -10.38 2.40 20.50
C LEU A 82 -11.77 3.00 20.64
N LEU A 83 -12.71 2.57 19.79
CA LEU A 83 -14.10 2.98 19.88
C LEU A 83 -14.74 2.54 21.20
N GLY A 84 -14.55 1.27 21.59
CA GLY A 84 -15.07 0.77 22.87
C GLY A 84 -14.48 1.48 24.08
N GLU A 85 -13.17 1.79 24.06
CA GLU A 85 -12.53 2.60 25.11
C GLU A 85 -13.17 3.99 25.22
N LYS A 86 -13.47 4.63 24.08
CA LYS A 86 -14.13 5.94 24.04
C LYS A 86 -15.59 5.89 24.49
N GLU A 87 -16.34 4.86 24.11
CA GLU A 87 -17.72 4.67 24.58
C GLU A 87 -17.79 4.48 26.09
N LEU A 88 -16.84 3.73 26.68
CA LEU A 88 -16.75 3.54 28.12
C LEU A 88 -16.40 4.85 28.84
N GLU A 89 -15.44 5.61 28.34
CA GLU A 89 -15.09 6.93 28.86
C GLU A 89 -16.31 7.87 28.84
N VAL A 90 -17.03 7.92 27.71
CA VAL A 90 -18.26 8.72 27.58
C VAL A 90 -19.35 8.26 28.55
N ALA A 91 -19.54 6.95 28.73
CA ALA A 91 -20.52 6.41 29.66
C ALA A 91 -20.20 6.82 31.10
N MET A 92 -18.94 6.69 31.52
CA MET A 92 -18.49 7.10 32.84
C MET A 92 -18.67 8.61 33.07
N LEU A 93 -18.30 9.45 32.09
CA LEU A 93 -18.48 10.90 32.16
C LEU A 93 -19.95 11.29 32.27
N ARG A 94 -20.83 10.63 31.50
CA ARG A 94 -22.29 10.84 31.60
C ARG A 94 -22.84 10.43 32.96
N GLU A 95 -22.35 9.33 33.53
CA GLU A 95 -22.74 8.88 34.86
C GLU A 95 -22.27 9.85 35.94
N ALA A 96 -21.02 10.34 35.85
CA ALA A 96 -20.48 11.35 36.75
C ALA A 96 -21.28 12.66 36.69
N LEU A 97 -21.65 13.12 35.49
CA LEU A 97 -22.52 14.30 35.32
C LEU A 97 -23.94 14.06 35.87
N LYS A 98 -24.48 12.84 35.78
CA LYS A 98 -25.76 12.49 36.40
C LYS A 98 -25.67 12.50 37.94
N LYS A 99 -24.59 11.96 38.50
CA LYS A 99 -24.33 11.96 39.95
C LYS A 99 -24.02 13.36 40.48
N ASN A 100 -23.43 14.21 39.64
CA ASN A 100 -23.05 15.59 39.95
C ASN A 100 -24.02 16.63 39.34
N GLY A 101 -25.21 16.22 38.88
CA GLY A 101 -26.25 17.11 38.36
C GLY A 101 -26.89 17.95 39.48
N PRO A 102 -27.48 19.11 39.17
CA PRO A 102 -27.33 20.34 39.95
C PRO A 102 -28.27 20.43 41.18
N LEU A 103 -27.95 21.35 42.10
CA LEU A 103 -28.97 22.09 42.87
C LEU A 103 -29.90 22.85 41.91
#